data_AF-A0A821RRC2-F1
#
_entry.id   AF-A0A821RRC2-F1
#
_cell.length_a   1.000
_cell.length_b   1.000
_cell.length_c   1.000
_cell.angle_alpha   90.00
_cell.angle_beta   90.00
_cell.angle_gamma   90.00
#
_symmetry.space_group_name_H-M   'P 1'
#
loop_
_entity.id
_entity.type
_entity.pdbx_description
1 polymer ?
#
loop_
_entity_poly.entity_id
_entity_poly.type
_entity_poly.pdbx_seq_one_letter_code
_entity_poly.pdbx_strand_id
1 'polypeptide(L)'
;MIDEYSGLAQEKEILFTMRTVFRIVEIKQTTKNNCNWEAQLTITDESDPQLTGLTDCIKEEINDEGWYRMGQLIVEVDRTHIYHMLGYLKHDQGEYEETVTFYEKSLETKRKTVPEDDASSASTYGNIGTTYRRMGDYSKALEFYEKI
;
A
#
# COMPACT_ATOMS: atom_id res chain seq x y z
N MET A 1 -40.33 -1.23 1.86
CA MET A 1 -39.52 -1.65 0.70
C MET A 1 -38.86 -3.02 0.91
N ILE A 2 -39.04 -3.69 2.06
CA ILE A 2 -38.57 -5.06 2.31
C ILE A 2 -39.76 -6.06 2.23
N ASP A 3 -41.00 -5.58 2.35
CA ASP A 3 -42.21 -6.42 2.40
C ASP A 3 -42.63 -7.06 1.07
N GLU A 4 -41.98 -6.75 -0.06
CA GLU A 4 -42.31 -7.34 -1.38
C GLU A 4 -41.66 -8.71 -1.65
N TYR A 5 -40.79 -9.20 -0.74
CA TYR A 5 -40.06 -10.47 -0.93
C TYR A 5 -40.30 -11.51 0.18
N SER A 6 -41.17 -11.24 1.17
CA SER A 6 -41.47 -12.18 2.26
C SER A 6 -42.53 -13.21 1.84
N GLY A 7 -42.20 -14.49 1.93
CA GLY A 7 -43.10 -15.61 1.59
C GLY A 7 -44.12 -15.97 2.67
N LEU A 8 -44.12 -15.29 3.83
CA LEU A 8 -44.97 -15.63 4.97
C LEU A 8 -45.44 -14.36 5.69
N ALA A 9 -46.63 -13.87 5.33
CA ALA A 9 -47.19 -12.57 5.76
C ALA A 9 -47.53 -12.43 7.27
N GLN A 10 -47.07 -13.31 8.15
CA GLN A 10 -47.40 -13.29 9.59
C GLN A 10 -46.18 -13.28 10.52
N GLU A 11 -44.95 -13.36 10.00
CA GLU A 11 -43.76 -13.29 10.83
C GLU A 11 -43.11 -11.90 10.69
N LYS A 12 -42.81 -11.26 11.83
CA LYS A 12 -41.87 -10.13 11.85
C LYS A 12 -40.49 -10.70 11.52
N GLU A 13 -40.12 -10.69 10.24
CA GLU A 13 -38.75 -10.97 9.82
C GLU A 13 -37.83 -9.89 10.40
N ILE A 14 -37.08 -10.24 11.45
CA ILE A 14 -35.98 -9.39 11.92
C ILE A 14 -34.70 -9.95 11.31
N LEU A 15 -34.20 -9.26 10.30
CA LEU A 15 -32.92 -9.56 9.68
C LEU A 15 -31.80 -9.18 10.66
N PHE A 16 -31.30 -10.14 11.44
CA PHE A 16 -30.09 -9.95 12.25
C PHE A 16 -28.91 -10.61 11.55
N THR A 17 -27.88 -9.84 11.22
CA THR A 17 -26.58 -10.37 10.81
C THR A 17 -25.77 -10.72 12.05
N MET A 18 -25.60 -12.01 12.37
CA MET A 18 -24.63 -12.44 13.37
C MET A 18 -23.21 -12.38 12.80
N ARG A 19 -22.40 -11.42 13.23
CA ARG A 19 -20.95 -11.43 12.95
C ARG A 19 -20.26 -12.25 14.04
N THR A 20 -20.02 -13.53 13.78
CA THR A 20 -19.19 -14.35 14.68
C THR A 20 -17.73 -14.00 14.47
N VAL A 21 -17.06 -13.52 15.53
CA VAL A 21 -15.63 -13.24 15.52
C VAL A 21 -14.89 -14.36 16.23
N PHE A 22 -13.84 -14.88 15.59
CA PHE A 22 -12.97 -15.90 16.17
C PHE A 22 -11.61 -15.30 16.49
N ARG A 23 -11.07 -15.62 17.65
CA ARG A 23 -9.69 -15.34 18.02
C ARG A 23 -8.81 -16.53 17.62
N ILE A 24 -7.76 -16.25 16.85
CA ILE A 24 -6.69 -17.24 16.62
C ILE A 24 -5.83 -17.29 17.88
N VAL A 25 -5.86 -18.43 18.57
CA VAL A 25 -5.08 -18.64 19.80
C VAL A 25 -3.67 -19.13 19.47
N GLU A 26 -3.57 -20.02 18.49
CA GLU A 26 -2.31 -20.66 18.14
C GLU A 26 -2.31 -21.06 16.66
N ILE A 27 -1.15 -20.93 16.02
CA ILE A 27 -0.91 -21.46 14.68
C ILE A 27 0.28 -22.41 14.76
N LYS A 28 0.08 -23.66 14.37
CA LYS A 28 1.10 -24.71 14.36
C LYS A 28 1.28 -25.29 12.96
N GLN A 29 2.53 -25.48 12.55
CA GLN A 29 2.83 -26.18 11.31
C GLN A 29 2.69 -27.69 11.53
N THR A 30 1.94 -28.37 10.67
CA THR A 30 1.78 -29.83 10.79
C THR A 30 2.88 -30.55 10.02
N THR A 31 3.42 -31.62 10.60
CA THR A 31 4.62 -32.33 10.11
C THR A 31 4.46 -33.08 8.79
N LYS A 32 3.24 -33.11 8.20
CA LYS A 32 2.93 -33.99 7.07
C LYS A 32 3.30 -33.45 5.70
N ASN A 33 3.49 -32.14 5.54
CA ASN A 33 4.03 -31.46 4.36
C ASN A 33 4.08 -29.96 4.72
N ASN A 34 5.22 -29.28 4.56
CA ASN A 34 5.51 -27.90 5.01
C ASN A 34 4.51 -26.80 4.60
N CYS A 35 3.43 -27.13 3.90
CA CYS A 35 2.37 -26.23 3.45
C CYS A 35 1.12 -26.26 4.35
N ASN A 36 1.00 -27.22 5.28
CA ASN A 36 -0.21 -27.40 6.08
C ASN A 36 -0.05 -26.79 7.48
N TRP A 37 -0.92 -25.84 7.79
CA TRP A 37 -0.97 -25.12 9.07
C TRP A 37 -2.29 -25.41 9.77
N GLU A 38 -2.23 -25.69 11.06
CA GLU A 38 -3.37 -25.85 11.94
C GLU A 38 -3.52 -24.59 12.80
N ALA A 39 -4.69 -23.96 12.76
CA ALA A 39 -5.01 -22.80 13.58
C ALA A 39 -6.07 -23.17 14.62
N GLN A 40 -5.76 -22.96 15.89
CA GLN A 40 -6.72 -23.10 16.98
C GLN A 40 -7.52 -21.81 17.13
N LEU A 41 -8.85 -21.94 17.08
CA LEU A 41 -9.78 -20.82 17.11
C LEU A 41 -10.65 -20.91 18.37
N THR A 42 -10.92 -19.76 18.99
CA THR A 42 -11.89 -19.63 20.09
C THR A 42 -12.94 -18.59 19.71
N ILE A 43 -14.20 -18.85 20.06
CA ILE A 43 -15.27 -17.87 19.90
C ILE A 43 -15.00 -16.71 20.86
N THR A 44 -14.96 -15.50 20.33
CA THR A 44 -14.82 -14.27 21.10
C THR A 44 -16.18 -13.58 21.18
N ASP A 45 -16.51 -13.01 22.34
CA ASP A 45 -17.69 -12.18 22.52
C ASP A 45 -17.39 -10.70 22.23
N GLU A 46 -18.45 -9.89 22.06
CA GLU A 46 -18.33 -8.45 21.76
C GLU A 46 -17.70 -7.63 22.91
N SER A 47 -17.57 -8.20 24.11
CA SER A 47 -16.92 -7.55 25.26
C SER A 47 -15.41 -7.80 25.34
N ASP A 48 -14.83 -8.55 24.39
CA ASP A 48 -13.39 -8.78 24.31
C ASP A 48 -12.63 -7.45 24.08
N PRO A 49 -11.76 -7.04 25.02
CA PRO A 49 -11.03 -5.77 24.93
C PRO A 49 -10.13 -5.66 23.70
N GLN A 50 -9.58 -6.77 23.20
CA GLN A 50 -8.73 -6.74 22.00
C GLN A 50 -9.56 -6.59 20.74
N LEU A 51 -10.74 -7.21 20.69
CA LEU A 51 -11.69 -7.00 19.59
C LEU A 51 -12.18 -5.55 19.57
N THR A 52 -12.43 -4.98 20.75
CA THR A 52 -12.81 -3.57 20.89
C THR A 52 -11.68 -2.66 20.41
N GLY A 53 -10.45 -2.90 20.87
CA GLY A 53 -9.27 -2.15 20.42
C GLY A 53 -9.05 -2.23 18.91
N LEU A 54 -9.17 -3.43 18.31
CA LEU A 54 -9.08 -3.60 16.86
C LEU A 54 -10.19 -2.83 16.13
N THR A 55 -11.42 -2.89 16.65
CA THR A 55 -12.56 -2.17 16.08
C THR A 55 -12.34 -0.66 16.11
N ASP A 56 -11.75 -0.15 17.19
CA ASP A 56 -11.46 1.27 17.33
C ASP A 56 -10.30 1.70 16.42
N CYS A 57 -9.25 0.89 16.27
CA CYS A 57 -8.21 1.12 15.26
C CYS A 57 -8.79 1.16 13.84
N ILE A 58 -9.65 0.19 13.49
CA ILE A 58 -10.30 0.18 12.17
C ILE A 58 -11.17 1.43 11.99
N LYS A 59 -11.96 1.83 13.00
CA LYS A 59 -12.75 3.07 12.95
C LYS A 59 -11.89 4.31 12.77
N GLU A 60 -10.73 4.36 13.41
CA GLU A 60 -9.76 5.45 13.25
C GLU A 60 -9.16 5.46 11.83
N GLU A 61 -8.86 4.30 11.25
CA GLU A 61 -8.34 4.19 9.89
C GLU A 61 -9.39 4.48 8.81
N ILE A 62 -10.67 4.16 9.04
CA ILE A 62 -11.76 4.36 8.07
C ILE A 62 -12.59 5.62 8.32
N ASN A 63 -12.20 6.47 9.27
CA ASN A 63 -12.87 7.74 9.48
C ASN A 63 -12.60 8.69 8.28
N ASP A 64 -13.29 9.83 8.25
CA ASP A 64 -13.17 10.80 7.15
C ASP A 64 -11.71 11.25 6.93
N GLU A 65 -10.93 11.37 8.01
CA GLU A 65 -9.52 11.74 7.95
C GLU A 65 -8.65 10.59 7.39
N GLY A 66 -8.94 9.35 7.77
CA GLY A 66 -8.26 8.16 7.31
C GLY A 66 -8.48 7.91 5.81
N TRP A 67 -9.72 8.02 5.33
CA TRP A 67 -10.00 7.98 3.89
C TRP A 67 -9.34 9.12 3.13
N TYR A 68 -9.31 10.32 3.71
CA TYR A 68 -8.62 11.46 3.13
C TYR A 68 -7.11 11.21 3.01
N ARG A 69 -6.46 10.71 4.08
CA ARG A 69 -5.04 10.32 4.07
C ARG A 69 -4.76 9.25 3.02
N MET A 70 -5.63 8.23 2.93
CA MET A 70 -5.52 7.18 1.90
C MET A 70 -5.63 7.77 0.49
N GLY A 71 -6.58 8.68 0.25
CA GLY A 71 -6.71 9.39 -1.01
C GLY A 71 -5.46 10.20 -1.37
N GLN A 72 -4.86 10.90 -0.40
CA GLN A 72 -3.60 11.62 -0.62
C GLN A 72 -2.44 10.68 -0.97
N LEU A 73 -2.31 9.56 -0.26
CA LEU A 73 -1.27 8.56 -0.53
C LEU A 73 -1.40 7.99 -1.95
N ILE A 74 -2.62 7.64 -2.40
CA ILE A 74 -2.88 7.18 -3.77
C ILE A 74 -2.42 8.23 -4.79
N VAL A 75 -2.77 9.50 -4.57
CA VAL A 75 -2.37 10.59 -5.47
C VAL A 75 -0.85 10.76 -5.53
N GLU A 76 -0.13 10.65 -4.40
CA GLU A 76 1.33 10.74 -4.38
C GLU A 76 2.01 9.52 -5.04
N VAL A 77 1.45 8.32 -4.89
CA VAL A 77 1.92 7.12 -5.60
C VAL A 77 1.73 7.26 -7.10
N ASP A 78 0.57 7.71 -7.56
CA ASP A 78 0.32 7.95 -8.98
C ASP A 78 1.23 9.04 -9.55
N ARG A 79 1.43 10.13 -8.79
CA ARG A 79 2.35 11.20 -9.16
C ARG A 79 3.79 10.68 -9.31
N THR A 80 4.22 9.78 -8.43
CA THR A 80 5.53 9.13 -8.49
C THR A 80 5.74 8.43 -9.83
N HIS A 81 4.75 7.64 -10.26
CA HIS A 81 4.80 6.91 -11.53
C HIS A 81 4.77 7.85 -12.74
N ILE A 82 3.93 8.88 -12.71
CA ILE A 82 3.85 9.89 -13.78
C ILE A 82 5.20 10.59 -13.95
N TYR A 83 5.83 11.05 -12.87
CA TYR A 83 7.13 11.70 -12.95
C TYR A 83 8.23 10.75 -13.47
N HIS A 84 8.23 9.50 -13.04
CA HIS A 84 9.19 8.52 -13.56
C HIS A 84 9.03 8.31 -15.07
N MET A 85 7.79 8.20 -15.55
CA MET A 85 7.48 8.04 -16.98
C MET A 85 7.86 9.27 -17.81
N LEU A 86 7.60 10.47 -17.28
CA LEU A 86 8.01 11.72 -17.93
C LEU A 86 9.54 11.82 -18.03
N GLY A 87 10.26 11.44 -16.98
CA GLY A 87 11.73 11.37 -17.00
C GLY A 87 12.23 10.42 -18.09
N TYR A 88 11.60 9.25 -18.22
CA TYR A 88 11.95 8.29 -19.27
C TYR A 88 11.73 8.86 -20.68
N LEU A 89 10.56 9.46 -20.93
CA LEU A 89 10.24 10.05 -22.22
C LEU A 89 11.20 11.18 -22.60
N LYS A 90 11.56 12.02 -21.63
CA LYS A 90 12.51 13.13 -21.83
C LYS A 90 13.93 12.62 -22.09
N HIS A 91 14.31 11.51 -21.46
CA HIS A 91 15.60 10.86 -21.70
C HIS A 91 15.71 10.41 -23.16
N ASP A 92 14.65 9.80 -23.69
CA ASP A 92 14.59 9.34 -25.08
C ASP A 92 14.60 10.50 -26.09
N GLN A 93 14.09 11.68 -25.69
CA GLN A 93 14.17 12.92 -26.47
C GLN A 93 15.55 13.59 -26.39
N GLY A 94 16.44 13.13 -25.52
CA GLY A 94 17.76 13.73 -25.29
C GLY A 94 17.74 14.97 -24.40
N GLU A 95 16.59 15.27 -23.76
CA GLU A 95 16.40 16.42 -22.88
C GLU A 95 16.85 16.06 -21.45
N TYR A 96 18.16 15.94 -21.27
CA TYR A 96 18.75 15.33 -20.08
C TYR A 96 18.58 16.17 -18.79
N GLU A 97 18.54 17.50 -18.85
CA GLU A 97 18.31 18.35 -17.68
C GLU A 97 16.87 18.20 -17.14
N GLU A 98 15.88 18.16 -18.04
CA GLU A 98 14.48 17.90 -17.69
C GLU A 98 14.31 16.46 -17.16
N THR A 99 15.02 15.50 -17.74
CA THR A 99 15.04 14.11 -17.29
C THR A 99 15.43 13.99 -15.82
N VAL A 100 16.54 14.61 -15.41
CA VAL A 100 16.98 14.62 -14.00
C VAL A 100 15.90 15.23 -13.10
N THR A 101 15.34 16.37 -13.52
CA THR A 101 14.30 17.08 -12.75
C THR A 101 13.08 16.19 -12.49
N PHE A 102 12.62 15.43 -13.49
CA PHE A 102 11.48 14.53 -13.32
C PHE A 102 11.79 13.33 -12.43
N TYR A 103 12.98 12.73 -12.56
CA TYR A 103 13.38 11.64 -11.68
C TYR A 103 13.59 12.08 -10.23
N GLU A 104 14.13 13.27 -9.99
CA GLU A 104 14.23 13.85 -8.63
C GLU A 104 12.85 14.11 -8.02
N LYS A 105 11.88 14.62 -8.80
CA LYS A 105 10.49 14.74 -8.35
C LYS A 105 9.87 13.40 -7.99
N SER A 106 10.18 12.33 -8.74
CA SER A 106 9.73 10.97 -8.43
C SER A 106 10.33 10.44 -7.12
N LEU A 107 11.60 10.72 -6.84
CA LEU A 107 12.23 10.36 -5.55
C LEU A 107 11.62 11.14 -4.37
N GLU A 108 11.33 12.42 -4.58
CA GLU A 108 10.71 13.27 -3.55
C GLU A 108 9.31 12.79 -3.16
N THR A 109 8.51 12.30 -4.12
CA THR A 109 7.20 11.71 -3.82
C THR A 109 7.34 10.32 -3.18
N LYS A 110 8.33 9.52 -3.57
CA LYS A 110 8.63 8.22 -2.91
C LYS A 110 8.94 8.39 -1.43
N ARG A 111 9.78 9.37 -1.05
CA ARG A 111 10.11 9.64 0.37
C ARG A 111 8.90 9.90 1.26
N LYS A 112 7.76 10.33 0.68
CA LYS A 112 6.51 10.60 1.41
C LYS A 112 5.63 9.38 1.57
N THR A 113 5.86 8.33 0.78
CA THR A 113 4.94 7.19 0.63
C THR A 113 5.58 5.86 1.02
N VAL A 114 6.90 5.75 0.94
CA VAL A 114 7.66 4.53 1.27
C VAL A 114 8.88 4.86 2.15
N PRO A 115 9.38 3.89 2.94
CA PRO A 115 10.62 4.05 3.70
C PRO A 115 11.82 4.37 2.81
N GLU A 116 12.83 5.05 3.35
CA GLU A 116 13.99 5.53 2.58
C GLU A 116 14.82 4.41 1.95
N ASP A 117 14.88 3.23 2.57
CA ASP A 117 15.63 2.06 2.10
C ASP A 117 14.83 1.15 1.14
N ASP A 118 13.72 1.66 0.59
CA ASP A 118 12.90 0.88 -0.31
C ASP A 118 13.60 0.67 -1.67
N ALA A 119 13.74 -0.60 -2.06
CA ALA A 119 14.37 -1.03 -3.31
C ALA A 119 13.73 -0.42 -4.57
N SER A 120 12.51 0.12 -4.49
CA SER A 120 11.88 0.82 -5.61
C SER A 120 12.65 2.09 -6.02
N SER A 121 13.44 2.69 -5.13
CA SER A 121 14.21 3.91 -5.42
C SER A 121 15.48 3.64 -6.25
N ALA A 122 16.03 2.44 -6.18
CA ALA A 122 17.25 2.01 -6.89
C ALA A 122 17.15 2.23 -8.41
N SER A 123 16.00 1.91 -9.00
CA SER A 123 15.75 2.14 -10.44
C SER A 123 15.81 3.62 -10.82
N THR A 124 15.24 4.50 -9.98
CA THR A 124 15.28 5.95 -10.22
C THR A 124 16.70 6.49 -10.09
N TYR A 125 17.48 6.05 -9.09
CA TYR A 125 18.87 6.43 -8.94
C TYR A 125 19.73 6.00 -10.14
N GLY A 126 19.57 4.77 -10.64
CA GLY A 126 20.25 4.30 -11.84
C GLY A 126 19.90 5.08 -13.10
N ASN A 127 18.65 5.50 -13.25
CA ASN A 127 18.23 6.34 -14.37
C ASN A 127 18.83 7.75 -14.31
N ILE A 128 18.92 8.35 -13.11
CA ILE A 128 19.59 9.63 -12.92
C ILE A 128 21.09 9.50 -13.22
N GLY A 129 21.75 8.47 -12.69
CA GLY A 129 23.17 8.20 -12.96
C GLY A 129 23.45 8.00 -14.46
N THR A 130 22.57 7.28 -15.15
CA THR A 130 22.65 7.09 -16.60
C THR A 130 22.50 8.41 -17.35
N THR A 131 21.61 9.28 -16.89
CA THR A 131 21.38 10.60 -17.49
C THR A 131 22.60 11.51 -17.34
N TYR A 132 23.18 11.60 -16.14
CA TYR A 132 24.43 12.35 -15.94
C TYR A 132 25.59 11.81 -16.77
N ARG A 133 25.70 10.48 -16.90
CA ARG A 133 26.69 9.85 -17.77
C ARG A 133 26.51 10.28 -19.23
N ARG A 134 25.26 10.41 -19.72
CA ARG A 134 24.98 10.90 -21.08
C ARG A 134 25.29 12.39 -21.27
N MET A 135 25.18 13.19 -20.20
CA MET A 135 25.60 14.59 -20.19
C MET A 135 27.14 14.76 -20.10
N GLY A 136 27.88 13.69 -19.82
CA GLY A 136 29.34 13.71 -19.63
C GLY A 136 29.77 14.05 -18.20
N ASP A 137 28.84 14.19 -17.25
CA ASP A 137 29.14 14.38 -15.83
C ASP A 137 29.29 13.03 -15.12
N TYR A 138 30.46 12.42 -15.28
CA TYR A 138 30.76 11.12 -14.71
C TYR A 138 30.85 11.14 -13.17
N SER A 139 31.21 12.27 -12.58
CA SER A 139 31.31 12.42 -11.13
C SER A 139 29.93 12.30 -10.47
N LYS A 140 28.94 13.04 -10.98
CA LYS A 140 27.56 12.89 -10.50
C LYS A 140 26.96 11.54 -10.84
N ALA A 141 27.27 10.99 -12.02
CA ALA A 141 26.81 9.65 -12.37
C ALA A 141 27.23 8.61 -11.33
N LEU A 142 28.50 8.67 -10.89
CA LEU A 142 29.03 7.78 -9.85
C LEU A 142 28.30 7.95 -8.51
N GLU A 143 28.10 9.20 -8.06
CA GLU A 143 27.38 9.49 -6.80
C GLU A 143 25.98 8.85 -6.79
N PHE A 144 25.28 8.86 -7.92
CA PHE A 144 23.95 8.23 -8.03
C PHE A 144 24.02 6.71 -8.15
N TYR A 145 25.03 6.15 -8.81
CA TYR A 145 25.21 4.69 -8.84
C TYR A 145 25.60 4.09 -7.49
N GLU A 146 26.29 4.85 -6.62
CA GLU A 146 26.61 4.43 -5.26
C GLU A 146 25.39 4.37 -4.32
N LYS A 147 24.25 4.95 -4.72
CA LYS A 147 22.98 4.95 -3.97
C LYS A 147 22.04 3.79 -4.36
N ILE A 148 22.47 2.92 -5.27
CA ILE A 148 21.75 1.71 -5.72
C ILE A 148 22.13 0.54 -4.82
#